data_AF-A0A8T5LRX3-F1
#
_entry.id   AF-A0A8T5LRX3-F1
#
_cell.length_a   1.000
_cell.length_b   1.000
_cell.length_c   1.000
_cell.angle_alpha   90.00
_cell.angle_beta   90.00
_cell.angle_gamma   90.00
#
_symmetry.space_group_name_H-M   'P 1'
#
loop_
_entity.id
_entity.type
_entity.pdbx_description
1 polymer ?
#
loop_
_entity_poly.entity_id
_entity_poly.type
_entity_poly.pdbx_seq_one_letter_code
_entity_poly.pdbx_strand_id
1 'polypeptide(L)'
;MLEKEDFVKTVRRLYPPFYVSIIMEGYHNERNWSDFLGFNYGIHNLVVTNGIWYYPKYHVVSFSEKLTKKLFSDSKLFKKIKEETTIREKKLKNVQDMNLKTFCSSYSNYMPTLGIYFICDDWIEQKIKETLLENFSKKQVEKIINILIVPYKDNLSRKSQIELIRTKNIHSFIKKYGWMKARYGNIKRYNKNDVKKLLEKLEKENFEKKYEKDKELKKKTINKVKKVLGVKSYLVDIMQQFIYYRTHRTDIMNKIAFEFIPKLKIIAN
;
A
#
# COMPACT_ATOMS: atom_id res chain seq x y z
N MET A 1 27.52 13.15 -21.97
CA MET A 1 27.95 12.18 -20.95
C MET A 1 26.74 11.97 -20.04
N LEU A 2 26.00 10.86 -20.20
CA LEU A 2 24.83 10.60 -19.35
C LEU A 2 25.35 10.41 -17.92
N GLU A 3 24.94 11.26 -16.99
CA GLU A 3 25.20 11.03 -15.58
C GLU A 3 24.78 9.61 -15.24
N LYS A 4 25.63 8.89 -14.51
CA LYS A 4 25.34 7.51 -14.11
C LYS A 4 24.14 7.57 -13.16
N GLU A 5 22.94 7.42 -13.70
CA GLU A 5 21.73 7.44 -12.88
C GLU A 5 21.81 6.30 -11.88
N ASP A 6 21.89 6.65 -10.60
CA ASP A 6 21.83 5.67 -9.53
C ASP A 6 20.39 5.14 -9.43
N PHE A 7 20.25 3.82 -9.47
CA PHE A 7 18.97 3.13 -9.31
C PHE A 7 18.87 2.43 -7.96
N VAL A 8 17.69 2.52 -7.35
CA VAL A 8 17.30 1.70 -6.20
C VAL A 8 16.54 0.48 -6.70
N LYS A 9 17.17 -0.69 -6.58
CA LYS A 9 16.55 -1.98 -6.87
C LYS A 9 15.48 -2.31 -5.84
N THR A 10 14.29 -2.68 -6.30
CA THR A 10 13.19 -3.11 -5.41
C THR A 10 12.83 -4.58 -5.60
N VAL A 11 11.69 -5.01 -5.04
CA VAL A 11 11.21 -6.39 -5.09
C VAL A 11 10.80 -6.81 -6.51
N ARG A 12 10.98 -8.10 -6.81
CA ARG A 12 10.53 -8.72 -8.07
C ARG A 12 8.99 -8.79 -8.11
N ARG A 13 8.39 -8.21 -9.15
CA ARG A 13 6.94 -8.21 -9.44
C ARG A 13 6.72 -8.52 -10.92
N LEU A 14 6.25 -9.74 -11.20
CA LEU A 14 6.10 -10.30 -12.55
C LEU A 14 4.79 -9.85 -13.22
N TYR A 15 4.58 -8.54 -13.33
CA TYR A 15 3.43 -8.02 -14.08
C TYR A 15 3.57 -8.33 -15.58
N PRO A 16 2.47 -8.74 -16.26
CA PRO A 16 2.45 -8.82 -17.72
C PRO A 16 2.75 -7.46 -18.39
N PRO A 17 3.30 -7.43 -19.62
CA PRO A 17 3.68 -6.19 -20.31
C PRO A 17 2.56 -5.14 -20.39
N PHE A 18 1.32 -5.57 -20.58
CA PHE A 18 0.14 -4.69 -20.55
C PHE A 18 0.04 -3.89 -19.24
N TYR A 19 0.10 -4.56 -18.09
CA TYR A 19 0.05 -3.90 -16.79
C TYR A 19 1.29 -3.05 -16.53
N VAL A 20 2.47 -3.51 -16.94
CA VAL A 20 3.70 -2.71 -16.84
C VAL A 20 3.53 -1.39 -17.58
N SER A 21 3.00 -1.41 -18.80
CA SER A 21 2.80 -0.22 -19.62
C SER A 21 1.86 0.80 -18.96
N ILE A 22 0.74 0.34 -18.38
CA ILE A 22 -0.22 1.22 -17.70
C ILE A 22 0.37 1.79 -16.40
N ILE A 23 1.17 1.00 -15.66
CA ILE A 23 1.86 1.45 -14.46
C ILE A 23 2.90 2.53 -14.81
N MET A 24 3.69 2.31 -15.86
CA MET A 24 4.67 3.26 -16.36
C MET A 24 4.02 4.57 -16.77
N GLU A 25 2.96 4.50 -17.58
CA GLU A 25 2.17 5.67 -17.97
C GLU A 25 1.68 6.43 -16.73
N GLY A 26 1.13 5.73 -15.74
CA GLY A 26 0.64 6.36 -14.52
C GLY A 26 1.71 7.06 -13.69
N TYR A 27 2.93 6.51 -13.68
CA TYR A 27 4.07 7.12 -12.99
C TYR A 27 4.71 8.27 -13.76
N HIS A 28 4.76 8.20 -15.09
CA HIS A 28 5.37 9.22 -15.93
C HIS A 28 4.45 10.44 -16.14
N ASN A 29 3.14 10.24 -16.06
CA ASN A 29 2.15 11.28 -16.33
C ASN A 29 2.08 12.32 -15.20
N GLU A 30 2.65 13.50 -15.44
CA GLU A 30 2.72 14.56 -14.44
C GLU A 30 1.35 15.05 -13.95
N ARG A 31 0.31 14.99 -14.79
CA ARG A 31 -1.04 15.41 -14.39
C ARG A 31 -1.59 14.51 -13.29
N ASN A 32 -1.36 13.20 -13.39
CA ASN A 32 -1.78 12.26 -12.35
C ASN A 32 -1.19 12.64 -10.99
N TRP A 33 0.07 13.08 -10.95
CA TRP A 33 0.74 13.50 -9.72
C TRP A 33 0.36 14.91 -9.27
N SER A 34 0.21 15.85 -10.20
CA SER A 34 -0.13 17.24 -9.87
C SER A 34 -1.49 17.34 -9.18
N ASP A 35 -2.48 16.60 -9.68
CA ASP A 35 -3.78 16.47 -9.03
C ASP A 35 -3.64 15.90 -7.61
N PHE A 36 -2.74 14.93 -7.40
CA PHE A 36 -2.53 14.25 -6.12
C PHE A 36 -1.78 15.11 -5.09
N LEU A 37 -0.71 15.76 -5.51
CA LEU A 37 0.27 16.45 -4.67
C LEU A 37 0.06 17.96 -4.60
N GLY A 38 -0.62 18.55 -5.60
CA GLY A 38 -0.75 19.99 -5.78
C GLY A 38 0.50 20.67 -6.33
N PHE A 39 1.39 19.91 -6.97
CA PHE A 39 2.55 20.42 -7.70
C PHE A 39 3.00 19.41 -8.75
N ASN A 40 3.62 19.88 -9.82
CA ASN A 40 4.07 19.04 -10.92
C ASN A 40 5.18 18.10 -10.47
N TYR A 41 5.00 16.81 -10.76
CA TYR A 41 5.96 15.76 -10.48
C TYR A 41 5.70 14.58 -11.39
N GLY A 42 6.73 13.86 -11.80
CA GLY A 42 6.63 12.60 -12.51
C GLY A 42 7.82 11.74 -12.13
N ILE A 43 7.65 10.42 -12.21
CA ILE A 43 8.80 9.52 -12.12
C ILE A 43 9.23 9.25 -13.55
N HIS A 44 10.31 9.86 -14.00
CA HIS A 44 10.96 9.54 -15.26
C HIS A 44 12.06 8.51 -15.02
N ASN A 45 12.42 7.73 -16.04
CA ASN A 45 13.49 6.74 -16.01
C ASN A 45 13.22 5.55 -15.07
N LEU A 46 11.97 5.09 -14.95
CA LEU A 46 11.69 3.83 -14.28
C LEU A 46 12.09 2.66 -15.21
N VAL A 47 12.89 1.73 -14.70
CA VAL A 47 13.34 0.56 -15.49
C VAL A 47 12.75 -0.72 -14.91
N VAL A 48 12.22 -1.59 -15.79
CA VAL A 48 11.76 -2.93 -15.44
C VAL A 48 12.47 -3.95 -16.30
N THR A 49 13.26 -4.82 -15.67
CA THR A 49 13.94 -5.95 -16.33
C THR A 49 13.77 -7.23 -15.52
N ASN A 50 13.40 -8.33 -16.18
CA ASN A 50 13.13 -9.62 -15.54
C ASN A 50 12.11 -9.54 -14.36
N GLY A 51 11.19 -8.58 -14.46
CA GLY A 51 10.19 -8.25 -13.43
C GLY A 51 10.77 -7.60 -12.18
N ILE A 52 12.02 -7.16 -12.18
CA ILE A 52 12.61 -6.34 -11.12
C ILE A 52 12.40 -4.87 -11.48
N TRP A 53 11.89 -4.10 -10.53
CA TRP A 53 11.60 -2.67 -10.69
C TRP A 53 12.74 -1.84 -10.09
N TYR A 54 13.32 -0.97 -10.90
CA TYR A 54 14.41 -0.07 -10.56
C TYR A 54 13.89 1.35 -10.57
N TYR A 55 13.82 1.97 -9.39
CA TYR A 55 13.41 3.36 -9.24
C TYR A 55 14.63 4.25 -9.24
N PRO A 56 14.58 5.43 -9.87
CA PRO A 56 15.69 6.36 -9.82
C PRO A 56 15.89 6.89 -8.39
N LYS A 57 17.15 7.06 -7.97
CA LYS A 57 17.49 7.47 -6.59
C LYS A 57 16.86 8.80 -6.19
N TYR A 58 16.71 9.75 -7.12
CA TYR A 58 16.04 11.02 -6.81
C TYR A 58 14.60 10.81 -6.32
N HIS A 59 13.88 9.81 -6.82
CA HIS A 59 12.52 9.51 -6.41
C HIS A 59 12.49 8.91 -4.99
N VAL A 60 13.37 7.95 -4.74
CA VAL A 60 13.39 7.18 -3.49
C VAL A 60 14.05 7.95 -2.34
N VAL A 61 14.97 8.87 -2.62
CA VAL A 61 15.73 9.62 -1.61
C VAL A 61 15.29 11.09 -1.58
N SER A 62 15.68 11.88 -2.58
CA SER A 62 15.52 13.34 -2.55
C SER A 62 14.05 13.78 -2.52
N PHE A 63 13.21 13.16 -3.36
CA PHE A 63 11.79 13.45 -3.43
C PHE A 63 11.04 12.96 -2.20
N SER A 64 11.30 11.73 -1.74
CA SER A 64 10.64 11.17 -0.57
C SER A 64 10.95 11.96 0.71
N GLU A 65 12.19 12.40 0.89
CA GLU A 65 12.60 13.27 1.99
C GLU A 65 11.87 14.62 1.92
N LYS A 66 11.90 15.28 0.75
CA LYS A 66 11.23 16.57 0.52
C LYS A 66 9.73 16.49 0.78
N LEU A 67 9.08 15.45 0.24
CA LEU A 67 7.65 15.23 0.43
C LEU A 67 7.33 14.97 1.91
N THR A 68 8.13 14.15 2.59
CA THR A 68 7.93 13.83 4.00
C THR A 68 8.06 15.08 4.89
N LYS A 69 9.07 15.93 4.66
CA LYS A 69 9.19 17.24 5.32
C LYS A 69 7.93 18.08 5.13
N LYS A 70 7.42 18.16 3.89
CA LYS A 70 6.19 18.91 3.57
C LYS A 70 4.94 18.31 4.23
N LEU A 71 4.82 16.98 4.30
CA LEU A 71 3.69 16.31 4.96
C LEU A 71 3.62 16.63 6.45
N PHE A 72 4.76 16.86 7.09
CA PHE A 72 4.82 17.20 8.50
C PHE A 72 4.66 18.70 8.77
N SER A 73 5.08 19.57 7.85
CA SER A 73 4.88 21.01 8.02
C SER A 73 3.52 21.51 7.53
N ASP A 74 2.85 20.79 6.63
CA ASP A 74 1.59 21.20 6.01
C ASP A 74 0.49 20.12 6.18
N SER A 75 -0.37 20.33 7.19
CA SER A 75 -1.52 19.45 7.45
C SER A 75 -2.54 19.42 6.29
N LYS A 76 -2.61 20.47 5.46
CA LYS A 76 -3.49 20.52 4.29
C LYS A 76 -3.03 19.56 3.22
N LEU A 77 -1.71 19.42 3.01
CA LEU A 77 -1.17 18.47 2.05
C LEU A 77 -1.51 17.02 2.43
N PHE A 78 -1.32 16.65 3.71
CA PHE A 78 -1.67 15.29 4.14
C PHE A 78 -3.17 15.00 3.99
N LYS A 79 -4.03 15.97 4.36
CA LYS A 79 -5.48 15.86 4.16
C LYS A 79 -5.82 15.65 2.69
N LYS A 80 -5.24 16.45 1.79
CA LYS A 80 -5.39 16.31 0.33
C LYS A 80 -4.98 14.92 -0.16
N ILE A 81 -3.78 14.45 0.20
CA ILE A 81 -3.29 13.12 -0.22
C ILE A 81 -4.24 12.00 0.22
N LYS A 82 -4.75 12.08 1.46
CA LYS A 82 -5.69 11.10 2.01
C LYS A 82 -7.03 11.11 1.27
N GLU A 83 -7.57 12.29 0.97
CA GLU A 83 -8.81 12.47 0.22
C GLU A 83 -8.67 11.96 -1.23
N GLU A 84 -7.62 12.40 -1.93
CA GLU A 84 -7.32 11.98 -3.30
C GLU A 84 -7.09 10.48 -3.42
N THR A 85 -6.37 9.89 -2.46
CA THR A 85 -6.20 8.43 -2.36
C THR A 85 -7.55 7.72 -2.30
N THR A 86 -8.47 8.22 -1.48
CA THR A 86 -9.80 7.63 -1.31
C THR A 86 -10.63 7.77 -2.59
N ILE A 87 -10.57 8.93 -3.25
CA ILE A 87 -11.26 9.20 -4.52
C ILE A 87 -10.77 8.26 -5.62
N ARG A 88 -9.44 8.15 -5.78
CA ARG A 88 -8.84 7.30 -6.82
C ARG A 88 -9.08 5.82 -6.55
N GLU A 89 -9.02 5.38 -5.28
CA GLU A 89 -9.37 4.01 -4.89
C GLU A 89 -10.83 3.68 -5.25
N LYS A 90 -11.77 4.60 -5.00
CA LYS A 90 -13.18 4.41 -5.37
C LYS A 90 -13.36 4.35 -6.90
N LYS A 91 -12.74 5.26 -7.65
CA LYS A 91 -12.77 5.25 -9.12
C LYS A 91 -12.24 3.92 -9.66
N LEU A 92 -11.08 3.47 -9.19
CA LEU A 92 -10.48 2.19 -9.60
C LEU A 92 -11.35 0.98 -9.21
N LYS A 93 -12.06 1.01 -8.09
CA LYS A 93 -12.96 -0.10 -7.73
C LYS A 93 -14.17 -0.25 -8.66
N ASN A 94 -14.59 0.84 -9.29
CA ASN A 94 -15.80 0.89 -10.11
C ASN A 94 -15.54 0.61 -11.60
N VAL A 95 -14.29 0.36 -12.04
CA VAL A 95 -13.99 0.16 -13.47
C VAL A 95 -14.22 -1.26 -14.00
N GLN A 96 -14.65 -2.18 -13.15
CA GLN A 96 -14.78 -3.61 -13.51
C GLN A 96 -15.74 -3.81 -14.69
N ASP A 97 -16.81 -3.01 -14.73
CA ASP A 97 -17.84 -3.05 -15.76
C ASP A 97 -17.59 -2.10 -16.94
N MET A 98 -16.53 -1.29 -16.87
CA MET A 98 -16.23 -0.27 -17.87
C MET A 98 -15.40 -0.81 -19.05
N ASN A 99 -15.26 0.02 -20.09
CA ASN A 99 -14.42 -0.28 -21.25
C ASN A 99 -12.91 -0.19 -20.94
N LEU A 100 -12.08 -0.70 -21.85
CA LEU A 100 -10.62 -0.75 -21.69
C LEU A 100 -9.99 0.62 -21.43
N LYS A 101 -10.44 1.66 -22.14
CA LYS A 101 -9.91 3.02 -22.00
C LYS A 101 -10.12 3.55 -20.58
N THR A 102 -11.32 3.40 -20.03
CA THR A 102 -11.64 3.85 -18.68
C THR A 102 -10.92 3.03 -17.61
N PHE A 103 -10.75 1.73 -17.84
CA PHE A 103 -9.92 0.88 -16.99
C PHE A 103 -8.46 1.38 -16.96
N CYS A 104 -7.82 1.52 -18.12
CA CYS A 104 -6.43 1.96 -18.21
C CYS A 104 -6.23 3.33 -17.58
N SER A 105 -7.14 4.28 -17.82
CA SER A 105 -7.10 5.61 -17.23
C SER A 105 -7.21 5.58 -15.70
N SER A 106 -8.17 4.83 -15.15
CA SER A 106 -8.34 4.75 -13.69
C SER A 106 -7.21 4.01 -12.99
N TYR A 107 -6.67 2.97 -13.65
CA TYR A 107 -5.52 2.21 -13.15
C TYR A 107 -4.25 3.08 -13.15
N SER A 108 -3.97 3.78 -14.26
CA SER A 108 -2.87 4.74 -14.39
C SER A 108 -2.98 5.87 -13.35
N ASN A 109 -4.17 6.47 -13.19
CA ASN A 109 -4.40 7.55 -12.23
C ASN A 109 -4.23 7.11 -10.76
N TYR A 110 -4.27 5.81 -10.47
CA TYR A 110 -4.02 5.29 -9.11
C TYR A 110 -2.52 5.15 -8.77
N MET A 111 -1.61 5.29 -9.74
CA MET A 111 -0.18 5.06 -9.54
C MET A 111 0.49 6.00 -8.52
N PRO A 112 0.15 7.31 -8.44
CA PRO A 112 0.69 8.17 -7.38
C PRO A 112 0.41 7.65 -5.95
N THR A 113 -0.78 7.05 -5.73
CA THR A 113 -1.10 6.36 -4.47
C THR A 113 -0.16 5.17 -4.24
N LEU A 114 0.16 4.40 -5.29
CA LEU A 114 1.12 3.28 -5.21
C LEU A 114 2.52 3.73 -4.81
N GLY A 115 3.00 4.83 -5.41
CA GLY A 115 4.36 5.34 -5.23
C GLY A 115 4.60 6.01 -3.88
N ILE A 116 3.75 6.96 -3.48
CA ILE A 116 4.01 7.79 -2.29
C ILE A 116 4.03 6.98 -1.00
N TYR A 117 3.04 6.11 -0.82
CA TYR A 117 2.98 5.25 0.36
C TYR A 117 4.05 4.14 0.37
N PHE A 118 4.85 4.00 -0.68
CA PHE A 118 6.01 3.10 -0.71
C PHE A 118 7.29 3.83 -0.29
N ILE A 119 7.57 4.97 -0.90
CA ILE A 119 8.87 5.63 -0.80
C ILE A 119 9.06 6.48 0.45
N CYS A 120 7.97 6.95 1.07
CA CYS A 120 8.04 7.81 2.25
C CYS A 120 8.01 7.02 3.57
N ASP A 121 7.83 5.70 3.55
CA ASP A 121 7.64 4.88 4.77
C ASP A 121 8.81 5.05 5.75
N ASP A 122 10.04 4.88 5.26
CA ASP A 122 11.26 4.95 6.07
C ASP A 122 11.47 6.35 6.67
N TRP A 123 11.27 7.40 5.87
CA TRP A 123 11.40 8.79 6.34
C TRP A 123 10.33 9.17 7.38
N ILE A 124 9.11 8.65 7.22
CA ILE A 124 8.04 8.87 8.20
C ILE A 124 8.36 8.15 9.51
N GLU A 125 8.82 6.90 9.44
CA GLU A 125 9.26 6.16 10.61
C GLU A 125 10.39 6.89 11.35
N GLN A 126 11.42 7.33 10.61
CA GLN A 126 12.54 8.07 11.18
C GLN A 126 12.08 9.35 11.89
N LYS A 127 11.22 10.16 11.27
CA LYS A 127 10.78 11.41 11.90
C LYS A 127 10.00 11.17 13.19
N ILE A 128 9.22 10.10 13.24
CA ILE A 128 8.47 9.73 14.45
C ILE A 128 9.42 9.21 15.52
N LYS A 129 10.43 8.42 15.16
CA LYS A 129 11.51 8.03 16.09
C LYS A 129 12.16 9.25 16.72
N GLU A 130 12.61 10.20 15.91
CA GLU A 130 13.22 11.45 16.39
C GLU A 130 12.31 12.20 17.36
N THR A 131 11.03 12.35 17.01
CA THR A 131 10.06 13.06 17.85
C THR A 131 9.78 12.32 19.17
N LEU A 132 9.75 10.98 19.14
CA LEU A 132 9.53 10.18 20.35
C LEU A 132 10.75 10.20 21.29
N LEU A 133 11.97 10.30 20.75
CA LEU A 133 13.20 10.39 21.55
C LEU A 133 13.26 11.65 22.41
N GLU A 134 12.50 12.70 22.08
CA GLU A 134 12.33 13.88 22.93
C GLU A 134 11.66 13.55 24.28
N ASN A 135 10.90 12.44 24.38
CA ASN A 135 10.06 12.11 25.54
C ASN A 135 10.25 10.69 26.10
N PHE A 136 10.98 9.83 25.39
CA PHE A 136 11.14 8.42 25.75
C PHE A 136 12.60 7.98 25.57
N SER A 137 13.03 7.02 26.38
CA SER A 137 14.33 6.38 26.17
C SER A 137 14.38 5.63 24.83
N LYS A 138 15.57 5.49 24.24
CA LYS A 138 15.79 4.72 23.00
C LYS A 138 15.11 3.34 23.01
N LYS A 139 15.22 2.61 24.12
CA LYS A 139 14.59 1.27 24.29
C LYS A 139 13.06 1.33 24.27
N GLN A 140 12.46 2.39 24.81
CA GLN A 140 11.01 2.59 24.75
C GLN A 140 10.56 3.00 23.35
N VAL A 141 11.30 3.86 22.67
CA VAL A 141 11.01 4.26 21.28
C VAL A 141 11.00 3.06 20.36
N GLU A 142 12.02 2.19 20.40
CA GLU A 142 12.05 0.98 19.58
C GLU A 142 10.84 0.06 19.85
N LYS A 143 10.46 -0.11 21.12
CA LYS A 143 9.24 -0.87 21.46
C LYS A 143 7.98 -0.23 20.89
N ILE A 144 7.85 1.09 20.97
CA ILE A 144 6.71 1.84 20.44
C ILE A 144 6.64 1.70 18.92
N ILE A 145 7.75 1.94 18.21
CA ILE A 145 7.82 1.84 16.76
C ILE A 145 7.46 0.44 16.29
N ASN A 146 8.00 -0.62 16.90
CA ASN A 146 7.67 -2.00 16.57
C ASN A 146 6.17 -2.32 16.66
N ILE A 147 5.42 -1.59 17.50
CA ILE A 147 3.96 -1.69 17.58
C ILE A 147 3.30 -0.84 16.50
N LEU A 148 3.81 0.38 16.28
CA LEU A 148 3.23 1.33 15.32
C LEU A 148 3.41 0.90 13.86
N ILE A 149 4.51 0.21 13.49
CA ILE A 149 4.79 -0.30 12.13
C ILE A 149 3.79 -1.35 11.63
N VAL A 150 2.86 -1.78 12.49
CA VAL A 150 1.74 -2.66 12.12
C VAL A 150 0.48 -1.80 12.03
N PRO A 151 -0.29 -1.83 10.94
CA PRO A 151 -1.43 -0.94 10.78
C PRO A 151 -2.50 -1.20 11.85
N TYR A 152 -3.11 -0.13 12.37
CA TYR A 152 -4.23 -0.25 13.31
C TYR A 152 -5.52 -0.72 12.61
N LYS A 153 -5.76 -0.27 11.37
CA LYS A 153 -6.88 -0.69 10.55
C LYS A 153 -6.58 -2.00 9.82
N ASP A 154 -7.57 -2.87 9.71
CA ASP A 154 -7.45 -4.10 8.94
C ASP A 154 -7.47 -3.82 7.44
N ASN A 155 -6.39 -4.18 6.75
CA ASN A 155 -6.35 -4.24 5.29
C ASN A 155 -7.06 -5.51 4.77
N LEU A 156 -7.15 -5.66 3.44
CA LEU A 156 -7.86 -6.80 2.84
C LEU A 156 -7.27 -8.16 3.27
N SER A 157 -5.94 -8.26 3.34
CA SER A 157 -5.29 -9.49 3.83
C SER A 157 -5.60 -9.82 5.27
N ARG A 158 -5.69 -8.83 6.15
CA ARG A 158 -6.04 -9.07 7.55
C ARG A 158 -7.51 -9.45 7.69
N LYS A 159 -8.40 -8.77 6.96
CA LYS A 159 -9.84 -9.08 6.92
C LYS A 159 -10.09 -10.51 6.43
N SER A 160 -9.39 -10.96 5.40
CA SER A 160 -9.54 -12.31 4.88
C SER A 160 -9.10 -13.36 5.90
N GLN A 161 -8.02 -13.14 6.65
CA GLN A 161 -7.55 -14.08 7.67
C GLN A 161 -8.56 -14.21 8.81
N ILE A 162 -9.10 -13.09 9.30
CA ILE A 162 -10.14 -13.09 10.34
C ILE A 162 -11.40 -13.81 9.86
N GLU A 163 -11.86 -13.51 8.65
CA GLU A 163 -13.06 -14.14 8.09
C GLU A 163 -12.87 -15.64 7.83
N LEU A 164 -11.65 -16.07 7.46
CA LEU A 164 -11.34 -17.47 7.26
C LEU A 164 -11.47 -18.28 8.56
N ILE A 165 -10.94 -17.79 9.67
CA ILE A 165 -11.02 -18.50 10.96
C ILE A 165 -12.47 -18.61 11.44
N ARG A 166 -13.29 -17.60 11.13
CA ARG A 166 -14.68 -17.51 11.59
C ARG A 166 -15.69 -18.16 10.66
N THR A 167 -15.31 -18.49 9.42
CA THR A 167 -16.26 -19.01 8.43
C THR A 167 -16.50 -20.49 8.61
N LYS A 168 -17.77 -20.90 8.51
CA LYS A 168 -18.16 -22.31 8.35
C LYS A 168 -18.27 -22.71 6.86
N ASN A 169 -18.21 -21.74 5.95
CA ASN A 169 -18.41 -21.96 4.52
C ASN A 169 -17.17 -21.55 3.72
N ILE A 170 -16.26 -22.52 3.53
CA ILE A 170 -15.04 -22.37 2.74
C ILE A 170 -15.34 -21.96 1.29
N HIS A 171 -16.46 -22.42 0.71
CA HIS A 171 -16.82 -22.08 -0.66
C HIS A 171 -17.12 -20.58 -0.81
N SER A 172 -17.92 -20.02 0.11
CA SER A 172 -18.20 -18.59 0.17
C SER A 172 -16.91 -17.76 0.35
N PHE A 173 -16.02 -18.22 1.25
CA PHE A 173 -14.70 -17.60 1.44
C PHE A 173 -13.88 -17.56 0.14
N ILE A 174 -13.79 -18.68 -0.57
CA ILE A 174 -13.06 -18.77 -1.85
C ILE A 174 -13.69 -17.83 -2.89
N LYS A 175 -15.02 -17.75 -2.96
CA LYS A 175 -15.70 -16.83 -3.89
C LYS A 175 -15.32 -15.37 -3.61
N LYS A 176 -15.22 -14.98 -2.33
CA LYS A 176 -14.95 -13.60 -1.92
C LYS A 176 -13.47 -13.19 -1.93
N TYR A 177 -12.57 -14.08 -1.49
CA TYR A 177 -11.14 -13.79 -1.33
C TYR A 177 -10.24 -14.65 -2.21
N GLY A 178 -10.78 -15.48 -3.10
CA GLY A 178 -10.00 -16.34 -3.98
C GLY A 178 -8.97 -15.57 -4.83
N TRP A 179 -9.29 -14.32 -5.17
CA TRP A 179 -8.41 -13.39 -5.89
C TRP A 179 -7.14 -13.02 -5.12
N MET A 180 -7.08 -13.18 -3.79
CA MET A 180 -5.90 -12.77 -3.01
C MET A 180 -4.63 -13.57 -3.34
N LYS A 181 -4.79 -14.77 -3.90
CA LYS A 181 -3.69 -15.57 -4.45
C LYS A 181 -3.22 -15.07 -5.81
N ALA A 182 -4.06 -14.35 -6.54
CA ALA A 182 -3.72 -13.70 -7.79
C ALA A 182 -2.92 -12.42 -7.50
N ARG A 183 -1.60 -12.54 -7.60
CA ARG A 183 -0.67 -11.41 -7.52
C ARG A 183 -0.08 -11.14 -8.90
N TYR A 184 0.19 -9.86 -9.16
CA TYR A 184 0.96 -9.42 -10.33
C TYR A 184 0.34 -9.80 -11.68
N GLY A 185 -0.98 -9.66 -11.82
CA GLY A 185 -1.68 -9.97 -13.07
C GLY A 185 -1.88 -11.46 -13.35
N ASN A 186 -1.57 -12.35 -12.39
CA ASN A 186 -1.93 -13.77 -12.45
C ASN A 186 -3.44 -13.96 -12.17
N ILE A 187 -4.04 -15.04 -12.67
CA ILE A 187 -5.44 -15.45 -12.42
C ILE A 187 -5.60 -16.57 -11.40
N LYS A 188 -4.50 -17.08 -10.82
CA LYS A 188 -4.55 -18.21 -9.89
C LYS A 188 -5.35 -17.87 -8.63
N ARG A 189 -6.49 -18.56 -8.46
CA ARG A 189 -7.35 -18.45 -7.29
C ARG A 189 -6.88 -19.39 -6.17
N TYR A 190 -7.28 -19.10 -4.94
CA TYR A 190 -7.29 -20.12 -3.89
C TYR A 190 -8.17 -21.30 -4.30
N ASN A 191 -7.66 -22.51 -4.14
CA ASN A 191 -8.46 -23.72 -4.13
C ASN A 191 -8.73 -24.19 -2.69
N LYS A 192 -9.57 -25.22 -2.52
CA LYS A 192 -9.91 -25.76 -1.19
C LYS A 192 -8.67 -26.15 -0.36
N ASN A 193 -7.67 -26.75 -0.99
CA ASN A 193 -6.44 -27.19 -0.31
C ASN A 193 -5.60 -26.00 0.16
N ASP A 194 -5.51 -24.93 -0.63
CA ASP A 194 -4.82 -23.71 -0.23
C ASP A 194 -5.48 -23.07 1.00
N VAL A 195 -6.81 -23.04 1.02
CA VAL A 195 -7.57 -22.47 2.14
C VAL A 195 -7.41 -23.32 3.40
N LYS A 196 -7.46 -24.66 3.28
CA LYS A 196 -7.20 -25.57 4.41
C LYS A 196 -5.80 -25.35 5.00
N LYS A 197 -4.76 -25.32 4.16
CA LYS A 197 -3.38 -25.04 4.60
C LYS A 197 -3.25 -23.67 5.28
N LEU A 198 -3.95 -22.66 4.75
CA LEU A 198 -3.95 -21.33 5.37
C LEU A 198 -4.66 -21.35 6.72
N LEU A 199 -5.81 -22.03 6.83
CA LEU A 199 -6.55 -22.18 8.09
C LEU A 199 -5.71 -22.90 9.15
N GLU A 200 -5.14 -24.07 8.82
CA GLU A 200 -4.25 -24.84 9.69
C GLU A 200 -3.08 -23.99 10.20
N LYS A 201 -2.48 -23.18 9.31
CA LYS A 201 -1.42 -22.25 9.69
C LYS A 201 -1.91 -21.21 10.71
N LEU A 202 -3.05 -20.58 10.46
CA LEU A 202 -3.63 -19.56 11.33
C LEU A 202 -4.01 -20.13 12.71
N GLU A 203 -4.55 -21.35 12.75
CA GLU A 203 -4.87 -22.07 13.98
C GLU A 203 -3.61 -22.42 14.77
N LYS A 204 -2.59 -22.97 14.11
CA LYS A 204 -1.28 -23.28 14.72
C LYS A 204 -0.60 -22.04 15.31
N GLU A 205 -0.76 -20.89 14.67
CA GLU A 205 -0.22 -19.61 15.14
C GLU A 205 -1.08 -18.96 16.25
N ASN A 206 -2.20 -19.57 16.64
CA ASN A 206 -3.21 -19.02 17.55
C ASN A 206 -3.60 -17.59 17.15
N PHE A 207 -3.83 -17.41 15.85
CA PHE A 207 -3.90 -16.10 15.22
C PHE A 207 -4.95 -15.19 15.84
N GLU A 208 -6.15 -15.70 16.13
CA GLU A 208 -7.26 -14.87 16.64
C GLU A 208 -6.92 -14.29 18.02
N LYS A 209 -6.42 -15.11 18.95
CA LYS A 209 -6.00 -14.65 20.28
C LYS A 209 -4.86 -13.64 20.20
N LYS A 210 -3.88 -13.88 19.33
CA LYS A 210 -2.77 -12.95 19.10
C LYS A 210 -3.27 -11.63 18.50
N TYR A 211 -4.18 -11.70 17.52
CA TYR A 211 -4.76 -10.53 16.86
C TYR A 211 -5.48 -9.63 17.86
N GLU A 212 -6.36 -10.16 18.70
CA GLU A 212 -7.08 -9.35 19.69
C GLU A 212 -6.14 -8.72 20.72
N LYS A 213 -5.13 -9.48 21.20
CA LYS A 213 -4.09 -8.94 22.09
C LYS A 213 -3.29 -7.81 21.45
N ASP A 214 -2.86 -8.00 20.19
CA ASP A 214 -2.10 -7.01 19.44
C ASP A 214 -2.93 -5.75 19.16
N LYS A 215 -4.23 -5.90 18.90
CA LYS A 215 -5.16 -4.80 18.67
C LYS A 215 -5.34 -3.93 19.91
N GLU A 216 -5.55 -4.53 21.07
CA GLU A 216 -5.66 -3.83 22.34
C GLU A 216 -4.34 -3.15 22.75
N LEU A 217 -3.21 -3.86 22.61
CA LEU A 217 -1.88 -3.30 22.86
C LEU A 217 -1.62 -2.08 21.97
N LYS A 218 -1.96 -2.17 20.69
CA LYS A 218 -1.79 -1.08 19.73
C LYS A 218 -2.68 0.10 20.04
N LYS A 219 -3.96 -0.12 20.37
CA LYS A 219 -4.89 0.94 20.80
C LYS A 219 -4.33 1.71 22.00
N LYS A 220 -3.88 0.99 23.03
CA LYS A 220 -3.26 1.58 24.23
C LYS A 220 -1.99 2.35 23.89
N THR A 221 -1.13 1.80 23.04
CA THR A 221 0.14 2.42 22.63
C THR A 221 -0.10 3.69 21.82
N ILE A 222 -0.99 3.66 20.82
CA ILE A 222 -1.38 4.83 20.03
C ILE A 222 -1.92 5.94 20.93
N ASN A 223 -2.84 5.63 21.84
CA ASN A 223 -3.41 6.61 22.75
C ASN A 223 -2.35 7.22 23.68
N LYS A 224 -1.45 6.38 24.23
CA LYS A 224 -0.33 6.84 25.06
C LYS A 224 0.58 7.79 24.29
N VAL A 225 1.00 7.40 23.08
CA VAL A 225 1.89 8.20 22.25
C VAL A 225 1.23 9.51 21.86
N LYS A 226 -0.02 9.49 21.41
CA LYS A 226 -0.76 10.72 21.07
C LYS A 226 -0.87 11.67 22.25
N LYS A 227 -1.14 11.16 23.46
CA LYS A 227 -1.19 11.97 24.69
C LYS A 227 0.15 12.65 24.98
N VAL A 228 1.27 11.93 24.84
CA VAL A 228 2.61 12.48 25.09
C VAL A 228 3.02 13.49 24.02
N LEU A 229 2.70 13.23 22.76
CA LEU A 229 3.06 14.12 21.65
C LEU A 229 2.21 15.41 21.60
N GLY A 230 1.05 15.44 22.28
CA GLY A 230 0.17 16.61 22.33
C GLY A 230 -0.18 17.13 20.93
N VAL A 231 0.23 18.37 20.63
CA VAL A 231 0.02 19.01 19.32
C VAL A 231 0.65 18.21 18.17
N LYS A 232 1.76 17.49 18.40
CA LYS A 232 2.43 16.64 17.40
C LYS A 232 1.75 15.26 17.22
N SER A 233 0.61 15.00 17.85
CA SER A 233 -0.09 13.71 17.77
C SER A 233 -0.54 13.32 16.36
N TYR A 234 -0.72 14.29 15.45
CA TYR A 234 -1.04 14.06 14.04
C TYR A 234 0.02 13.22 13.30
N LEU A 235 1.28 13.22 13.77
CA LEU A 235 2.35 12.40 13.20
C LEU A 235 2.02 10.90 13.26
N VAL A 236 1.36 10.47 14.34
CA VAL A 236 0.90 9.08 14.50
C VAL A 236 -0.17 8.76 13.45
N ASP A 237 -1.06 9.71 13.14
CA ASP A 237 -2.09 9.52 12.12
C ASP A 237 -1.50 9.42 10.71
N ILE A 238 -0.48 10.23 10.41
CA ILE A 238 0.29 10.12 9.17
C ILE A 238 0.93 8.73 9.07
N MET A 239 1.65 8.29 10.10
CA MET A 239 2.27 6.95 10.15
C MET A 239 1.27 5.84 9.87
N GLN A 240 0.16 5.83 10.63
CA GLN A 240 -0.85 4.78 10.52
C GLN A 240 -1.51 4.75 9.14
N GLN A 241 -1.70 5.92 8.52
CA GLN A 241 -2.18 6.00 7.14
C GLN A 241 -1.17 5.39 6.16
N PHE A 242 0.11 5.74 6.27
CA PHE A 242 1.16 5.23 5.38
C PHE A 242 1.35 3.72 5.50
N ILE A 243 1.40 3.21 6.74
CA ILE A 243 1.53 1.78 7.02
C ILE A 243 0.31 1.00 6.55
N TYR A 244 -0.91 1.53 6.76
CA TYR A 244 -2.12 0.88 6.27
C TYR A 244 -2.09 0.76 4.73
N TYR A 245 -1.79 1.88 4.06
CA TYR A 245 -1.70 1.89 2.61
C TYR A 245 -0.48 1.13 2.07
N ARG A 246 0.55 0.82 2.90
CA ARG A 246 1.73 -0.03 2.55
C ARG A 246 1.35 -1.26 1.75
N THR A 247 0.34 -1.98 2.25
CA THR A 247 -0.12 -3.25 1.69
C THR A 247 -1.47 -3.08 1.00
N HIS A 248 -2.38 -2.29 1.59
CA HIS A 248 -3.76 -2.17 1.12
C HIS A 248 -3.85 -1.70 -0.34
N ARG A 249 -3.01 -0.73 -0.73
CA ARG A 249 -3.04 -0.19 -2.11
C ARG A 249 -2.74 -1.24 -3.17
N THR A 250 -1.78 -2.13 -2.89
CA THR A 250 -1.37 -3.20 -3.79
C THR A 250 -2.44 -4.31 -3.81
N ASP A 251 -3.12 -4.57 -2.68
CA ASP A 251 -4.25 -5.49 -2.63
C ASP A 251 -5.41 -5.00 -3.52
N ILE A 252 -5.76 -3.71 -3.45
CA ILE A 252 -6.76 -3.11 -4.35
C ILE A 252 -6.38 -3.31 -5.81
N MET A 253 -5.15 -2.94 -6.17
CA MET A 253 -4.68 -3.03 -7.54
C MET A 253 -4.72 -4.47 -8.08
N ASN A 254 -4.27 -5.45 -7.28
CA ASN A 254 -4.32 -6.86 -7.67
C ASN A 254 -5.76 -7.36 -7.82
N LYS A 255 -6.66 -6.97 -6.91
CA LYS A 255 -8.08 -7.33 -6.98
C LYS A 255 -8.68 -6.88 -8.30
N ILE A 256 -8.50 -5.61 -8.64
CA ILE A 256 -9.08 -5.00 -9.84
C ILE A 256 -8.46 -5.58 -11.12
N ALA A 257 -7.14 -5.80 -11.13
CA ALA A 257 -6.50 -6.53 -12.22
C ALA A 257 -7.11 -7.92 -12.41
N PHE A 258 -7.25 -8.69 -11.33
CA PHE A 258 -7.84 -10.02 -11.38
C PHE A 258 -9.28 -10.03 -11.89
N GLU A 259 -10.10 -9.08 -11.44
CA GLU A 259 -11.50 -8.95 -11.86
C GLU A 259 -11.63 -8.54 -13.34
N PHE A 260 -10.65 -7.79 -13.88
CA PHE A 260 -10.69 -7.30 -15.25
C PHE A 260 -10.07 -8.26 -16.30
N ILE A 261 -9.21 -9.21 -15.89
CA ILE A 261 -8.57 -10.16 -16.82
C ILE A 261 -9.55 -10.90 -17.75
N PRO A 262 -10.72 -11.39 -17.32
CA PRO A 262 -11.68 -12.02 -18.22
C PRO A 262 -12.06 -11.13 -19.41
N LYS A 263 -12.22 -9.81 -19.20
CA LYS A 263 -12.50 -8.86 -20.27
C LYS A 263 -11.31 -8.65 -21.20
N LEU A 264 -10.10 -8.58 -20.65
CA LEU A 264 -8.89 -8.50 -21.47
C LEU A 264 -8.76 -9.69 -22.42
N LYS A 265 -9.15 -10.89 -21.98
CA LYS A 265 -9.16 -12.09 -22.82
C LYS A 265 -10.19 -12.00 -23.96
N ILE A 266 -11.35 -11.40 -23.70
CA ILE A 266 -12.36 -11.17 -24.74
C ILE A 266 -11.86 -10.15 -25.77
N ILE A 267 -11.20 -9.09 -25.33
CA ILE A 267 -10.69 -8.04 -26.22
C ILE A 267 -9.51 -8.52 -27.08
N ALA A 268 -8.73 -9.48 -26.58
CA ALA A 268 -7.56 -10.01 -27.27
C ALA A 268 -7.90 -11.10 -28.31
N ASN A 269 -9.12 -11.64 -28.28
CA ASN A 269 -9.63 -12.65 -29.21
C ASN A 269 -10.48 -11.97 -30.29
#